data_AF-A0ABC8RYJ5-F1
#
_entry.id   AF-A0ABC8RYJ5-F1
#
_cell.length_a   1.000
_cell.length_b   1.000
_cell.length_c   1.000
_cell.angle_alpha   90.00
_cell.angle_beta   90.00
_cell.angle_gamma   90.00
#
_symmetry.space_group_name_H-M   'P 1'
#
loop_
_entity.id
_entity.type
_entity.pdbx_description
1 polymer ?
#
loop_
_entity_poly.entity_id
_entity_poly.type
_entity_poly.pdbx_seq_one_letter_code
_entity_poly.pdbx_strand_id
1 'polypeptide(L)'
;MVVDEISHDFMGKKNVTVREDNDGGQWVAIWRLVLLKHQPYDEPRRNGRVPNILTQRLFPQAQYSIWIDGKMELIVDPLLILERNYWSCGYLWLGKHTFAIAQHKHHRSIYEEVDANKRRKRYARSLIDLHMKIYSHEMEPWSPKKNTDSGK
;
A
#
# COMPACT_ATOMS: atom_id res chain seq x y z
N MET A 1 -0.02 -0.49 12.50
CA MET A 1 -0.98 -1.32 11.76
C MET A 1 -2.22 -0.48 11.50
N VAL A 2 -2.58 -0.26 10.24
CA VAL A 2 -3.81 0.47 9.89
C VAL A 2 -4.98 -0.51 9.91
N VAL A 3 -6.06 -0.16 10.60
CA VAL A 3 -7.23 -1.02 10.82
C VAL A 3 -8.49 -0.21 10.56
N ASP A 4 -9.51 -0.84 9.99
CA ASP A 4 -10.83 -0.23 9.83
C ASP A 4 -11.74 -0.46 11.04
N GLU A 5 -12.83 0.29 11.14
CA GLU A 5 -13.77 0.23 12.27
C GLU A 5 -14.33 -1.18 12.48
N ILE A 6 -14.66 -1.88 11.40
CA ILE A 6 -15.20 -3.25 11.46
C ILE A 6 -14.16 -4.22 12.05
N SER A 7 -12.91 -4.17 11.57
CA SER A 7 -11.86 -5.06 12.09
C SER A 7 -11.44 -4.67 13.50
N HIS A 8 -11.49 -3.38 13.84
CA HIS A 8 -11.20 -2.88 15.17
C HIS A 8 -12.22 -3.39 16.20
N ASP A 9 -13.51 -3.28 15.89
CA ASP A 9 -14.61 -3.82 16.71
C ASP A 9 -14.50 -5.35 16.84
N PHE A 10 -14.10 -6.03 15.76
CA PHE A 10 -13.89 -7.48 15.77
C PHE A 10 -12.72 -7.88 16.68
N MET A 11 -11.64 -7.11 16.72
CA MET A 11 -10.52 -7.32 17.64
C MET A 11 -10.90 -7.05 19.09
N GLY A 12 -11.83 -6.14 19.37
CA GLY A 12 -12.36 -5.94 20.74
C GLY A 12 -13.28 -7.08 21.21
N LYS A 13 -13.94 -7.78 20.28
CA LYS A 13 -14.86 -8.90 20.57
C LYS A 13 -14.18 -10.26 20.73
N LYS A 14 -13.10 -10.51 19.97
CA LYS A 14 -12.21 -11.64 20.24
C LYS A 14 -11.24 -11.22 21.34
N ASN A 15 -10.82 -12.11 22.22
CA ASN A 15 -9.91 -11.82 23.35
C ASN A 15 -8.48 -11.41 22.91
N VAL A 16 -8.32 -10.46 21.99
CA VAL A 16 -7.04 -9.86 21.62
C VAL A 16 -6.71 -8.84 22.70
N THR A 17 -5.52 -8.96 23.29
CA THR A 17 -5.05 -8.04 24.31
C THR A 17 -4.65 -6.71 23.68
N VAL A 18 -5.63 -5.82 23.55
CA VAL A 18 -5.39 -4.42 23.17
C VAL A 18 -4.95 -3.66 24.41
N ARG A 19 -3.77 -3.04 24.35
CA ARG A 19 -3.24 -2.14 25.40
C ARG A 19 -3.47 -0.70 24.97
N GLU A 20 -3.89 0.13 25.91
CA GLU A 20 -3.99 1.58 25.71
C GLU A 20 -2.82 2.29 26.40
N ASP A 21 -2.23 3.24 25.70
CA ASP A 21 -1.18 4.12 26.20
C ASP A 21 -1.80 5.39 26.79
N ASN A 22 -1.03 6.12 27.61
CA ASN A 22 -1.43 7.37 28.24
C ASN A 22 -1.83 8.46 27.22
N ASP A 23 -1.27 8.39 26.01
CA ASP A 23 -1.60 9.27 24.88
C ASP A 23 -2.84 8.81 24.08
N GLY A 24 -3.61 7.83 24.59
CA GLY A 24 -4.80 7.28 23.92
C GLY A 24 -4.49 6.42 22.69
N GLY A 25 -3.23 6.01 22.52
CA GLY A 25 -2.83 5.08 21.46
C GLY A 25 -3.18 3.65 21.82
N GLN A 26 -3.80 2.92 20.90
CA GLN A 26 -4.09 1.50 21.07
C GLN A 26 -2.99 0.64 20.45
N TRP A 27 -2.66 -0.47 21.11
CA TRP A 27 -1.56 -1.35 20.76
C TRP A 27 -1.97 -2.81 20.81
N VAL A 28 -1.49 -3.60 19.86
CA VAL A 28 -1.56 -5.06 19.88
C VAL A 28 -0.14 -5.58 19.82
N ALA A 29 0.33 -6.19 20.92
CA ALA A 29 1.73 -6.54 21.12
C ALA A 29 2.65 -5.32 20.88
N ILE A 30 3.47 -5.35 19.82
CA ILE A 30 4.39 -4.27 19.42
C ILE A 30 3.79 -3.32 18.37
N TRP A 31 2.58 -3.59 17.89
CA TRP A 31 1.96 -2.85 16.80
C TRP A 31 1.00 -1.79 17.33
N ARG A 32 1.29 -0.53 17.07
CA ARG A 32 0.31 0.55 17.27
C ARG A 32 -0.81 0.43 16.24
N LEU A 33 -2.05 0.39 16.70
CA LEU A 33 -3.24 0.44 15.86
C LEU A 33 -3.51 1.88 15.44
N VAL A 34 -3.73 2.09 14.15
CA VAL A 34 -4.12 3.37 13.58
C VAL A 34 -5.48 3.16 12.92
N LEU A 35 -6.52 3.73 13.53
CA LEU A 35 -7.89 3.58 13.06
C LEU A 35 -8.11 4.47 11.83
N LEU A 36 -8.51 3.85 10.72
CA LEU A 36 -8.92 4.56 9.52
C LEU A 36 -10.42 4.88 9.61
N LYS A 37 -10.73 6.08 10.09
CA LYS A 37 -12.09 6.62 10.10
C LYS A 37 -12.47 7.11 8.71
N HIS A 38 -13.73 6.89 8.32
CA HIS A 38 -14.29 7.31 7.02
C HIS A 38 -13.50 6.78 5.82
N GLN A 39 -13.73 5.52 5.47
CA GLN A 39 -13.11 4.90 4.32
C GLN A 39 -13.53 5.59 3.01
N PRO A 40 -12.59 5.85 2.08
CA PRO A 40 -12.88 6.55 0.82
C PRO A 40 -13.63 5.69 -0.21
N TYR A 41 -13.64 4.37 -0.04
CA TYR A 41 -14.32 3.44 -0.94
C TYR A 41 -15.18 2.46 -0.15
N ASP A 42 -16.29 2.02 -0.73
CA ASP A 42 -17.13 0.95 -0.15
C ASP A 42 -16.45 -0.43 -0.21
N GLU A 43 -15.52 -0.61 -1.14
CA GLU A 43 -14.83 -1.89 -1.36
C GLU A 43 -13.56 -2.00 -0.47
N PRO A 44 -13.51 -2.92 0.52
CA PRO A 44 -12.40 -3.00 1.48
C PRO A 44 -11.04 -3.23 0.83
N ARG A 45 -11.02 -3.96 -0.30
CA ARG A 45 -9.79 -4.23 -1.06
C ARG A 45 -9.14 -2.96 -1.61
N ARG A 46 -9.93 -1.95 -1.97
CA ARG A 46 -9.42 -0.65 -2.43
C ARG A 46 -8.87 0.15 -1.28
N ASN A 47 -9.55 0.12 -0.14
CA ASN A 47 -9.12 0.79 1.09
C ASN A 47 -7.76 0.27 1.55
N GLY A 48 -7.50 -1.04 1.46
CA GLY A 48 -6.17 -1.60 1.77
C GLY A 48 -5.04 -1.13 0.84
N ARG A 49 -5.38 -0.65 -0.37
CA ARG A 49 -4.40 -0.14 -1.33
C ARG A 49 -4.06 1.34 -1.11
N VAL A 50 -4.97 2.11 -0.49
CA VAL A 50 -4.76 3.53 -0.16
C VAL A 50 -3.53 3.74 0.73
N PRO A 51 -3.40 3.09 1.90
CA PRO A 51 -2.23 3.29 2.74
C PRO A 51 -0.97 2.72 2.10
N ASN A 52 -1.09 1.75 1.18
CA ASN A 52 0.06 1.23 0.44
C ASN A 52 0.63 2.27 -0.51
N ILE A 53 -0.23 2.91 -1.32
CA ILE A 53 0.20 3.94 -2.27
C ILE A 53 0.57 5.24 -1.56
N LEU A 54 -0.15 5.61 -0.49
CA LEU A 54 0.00 6.90 0.20
C LEU A 54 0.78 6.79 1.52
N THR A 55 1.59 5.75 1.70
CA THR A 55 2.36 5.51 2.93
C THR A 55 3.12 6.77 3.35
N GLN A 56 3.83 7.40 2.40
CA GLN A 56 4.66 8.58 2.64
C GLN A 56 3.86 9.82 3.09
N ARG A 57 2.58 9.91 2.71
CA ARG A 57 1.70 11.02 3.12
C ARG A 57 1.04 10.75 4.47
N LEU A 58 0.64 9.52 4.73
CA LEU A 58 -0.01 9.13 5.98
C LEU A 58 0.99 9.03 7.14
N PHE A 59 2.22 8.60 6.85
CA PHE A 59 3.27 8.39 7.84
C PHE A 59 4.57 9.06 7.37
N PRO A 60 4.67 10.40 7.44
CA PRO A 60 5.82 11.14 6.92
C PRO A 60 7.12 10.81 7.66
N GLN A 61 7.03 10.33 8.91
CA GLN A 61 8.18 9.90 9.72
C GLN A 61 8.52 8.41 9.54
N ALA A 62 7.72 7.64 8.78
CA ALA A 62 8.00 6.23 8.56
C ALA A 62 9.13 6.07 7.53
N GLN A 63 10.24 5.49 7.97
CA GLN A 63 11.34 5.13 7.08
C GLN A 63 11.08 3.82 6.35
N TYR A 64 10.33 2.90 6.97
CA TYR A 64 10.10 1.55 6.48
C TYR A 64 8.62 1.19 6.52
N SER A 65 8.19 0.36 5.57
CA SER A 65 6.86 -0.22 5.56
C SER A 65 6.94 -1.71 5.22
N ILE A 66 6.24 -2.53 5.98
CA ILE A 66 6.12 -3.97 5.76
C ILE A 66 4.66 -4.26 5.45
N TRP A 67 4.43 -4.93 4.32
CA TRP A 67 3.10 -5.30 3.85
C TRP A 67 2.97 -6.82 3.86
N ILE A 68 2.01 -7.33 4.62
CA ILE A 68 1.76 -8.76 4.79
C ILE A 68 0.34 -9.04 4.26
N ASP A 69 0.19 -10.08 3.45
CA ASP A 69 -1.14 -10.53 3.01
C ASP A 69 -1.91 -11.08 4.22
N GLY A 70 -3.22 -10.84 4.29
CA GLY A 70 -4.06 -11.35 5.38
C GLY A 70 -4.15 -12.88 5.45
N LYS A 71 -3.63 -13.59 4.44
CA LYS A 71 -3.47 -15.06 4.47
C LYS A 71 -2.13 -15.52 5.05
N MET A 72 -1.20 -14.60 5.30
CA MET A 72 0.12 -14.91 5.81
C MET A 72 0.19 -14.57 7.29
N GLU A 73 0.88 -15.43 8.04
CA GLU A 73 1.15 -15.21 9.46
C GLU A 73 2.62 -14.86 9.65
N LEU A 74 2.86 -13.87 10.50
CA LEU A 74 4.22 -13.46 10.85
C LEU A 74 4.71 -14.35 12.01
N ILE A 75 5.55 -15.33 11.69
CA ILE A 75 6.07 -16.31 12.65
C ILE A 75 7.36 -15.81 13.33
N VAL A 76 8.11 -14.94 12.64
CA VAL A 76 9.42 -14.42 13.09
C VAL A 76 9.26 -12.96 13.50
N ASP A 77 10.06 -12.51 14.47
CA ASP A 77 10.09 -11.11 14.90
C ASP A 77 10.25 -10.17 13.69
N PRO A 78 9.35 -9.19 13.51
CA PRO A 78 9.44 -8.21 12.41
C PRO A 78 10.72 -7.37 12.45
N LEU A 79 11.36 -7.19 13.61
CA LEU A 79 12.64 -6.49 13.70
C LEU A 79 13.76 -7.28 13.01
N LEU A 80 13.74 -8.61 13.10
CA LEU A 80 14.69 -9.47 12.39
C LEU A 80 14.51 -9.39 10.87
N ILE A 81 13.30 -9.07 10.39
CA ILE A 81 13.07 -8.80 8.96
C ILE A 81 13.79 -7.53 8.54
N LEU A 82 13.75 -6.47 9.36
CA LEU A 82 14.49 -5.24 9.08
C LEU A 82 16.01 -5.51 9.12
N GLU A 83 16.50 -6.17 10.16
CA GLU A 83 17.93 -6.47 10.34
C GLU A 83 18.49 -7.40 9.24
N ARG A 84 17.76 -8.45 8.85
CA ARG A 84 18.18 -9.36 7.78
C ARG A 84 18.19 -8.67 6.42
N ASN A 85 17.28 -7.72 6.17
CA ASN A 85 17.34 -6.89 4.96
C ASN A 85 18.61 -6.02 4.93
N TYR A 86 19.05 -5.53 6.09
CA TYR A 86 20.32 -4.81 6.22
C TYR A 86 21.54 -5.68 5.90
N TRP A 87 21.55 -6.96 6.31
CA TRP A 87 22.73 -7.83 6.18
C TRP A 87 22.76 -8.73 4.93
N SER A 88 21.59 -9.19 4.46
CA SER A 88 21.47 -10.27 3.46
C SER A 88 20.91 -9.82 2.11
N CYS A 89 20.36 -8.61 2.00
CA CYS A 89 19.80 -8.07 0.76
C CYS A 89 20.28 -6.63 0.50
N GLY A 90 21.58 -6.50 0.20
CA GLY A 90 22.20 -5.26 -0.27
C GLY A 90 21.67 -4.68 -1.59
N TYR A 91 20.59 -5.20 -2.16
CA TYR A 91 20.08 -4.78 -3.48
C TYR A 91 19.09 -3.61 -3.44
N LEU A 92 18.40 -3.35 -2.32
CA LEU A 92 17.51 -2.17 -2.22
C LEU A 92 18.05 -1.06 -1.31
N TRP A 93 18.96 -1.39 -0.40
CA TRP A 93 19.34 -0.53 0.73
C TRP A 93 20.71 0.13 0.59
N LEU A 94 21.66 -0.50 -0.13
CA LEU A 94 23.00 0.08 -0.35
C LEU A 94 23.07 1.02 -1.56
N GLY A 95 22.17 0.87 -2.53
CA GLY A 95 22.06 1.84 -3.62
C GLY A 95 21.29 3.04 -3.11
N LYS A 96 21.88 4.23 -3.12
CA LYS A 96 21.24 5.52 -2.77
C LYS A 96 20.09 5.87 -3.74
N HIS A 97 19.07 5.03 -3.80
CA HIS A 97 17.92 5.16 -4.67
C HIS A 97 16.77 5.71 -3.84
N THR A 98 16.27 6.89 -4.21
CA THR A 98 15.16 7.56 -3.53
C THR A 98 13.81 6.86 -3.78
N PHE A 99 13.72 6.01 -4.79
CA PHE A 99 12.51 5.25 -5.11
C PHE A 99 12.85 3.92 -5.79
N ALA A 100 12.03 2.91 -5.51
CA ALA A 100 12.01 1.64 -6.23
C ALA A 100 10.72 1.58 -7.08
N ILE A 101 10.87 1.43 -8.39
CA ILE A 101 9.74 1.22 -9.30
C ILE A 101 9.65 -0.27 -9.59
N ALA A 102 8.59 -0.91 -9.07
CA ALA A 102 8.30 -2.30 -9.39
C ALA A 102 7.56 -2.37 -10.74
N GLN A 103 8.22 -2.90 -11.77
CA GLN A 103 7.58 -3.17 -13.06
C GLN A 103 6.90 -4.54 -13.03
N HIS A 104 5.61 -4.58 -13.40
CA HIS A 104 4.89 -5.86 -13.53
C HIS A 104 5.44 -6.66 -14.70
N LYS A 105 5.66 -7.98 -14.52
CA LYS A 105 6.34 -8.84 -15.51
C LYS A 105 5.70 -8.82 -16.91
N HIS A 106 4.38 -8.68 -16.97
CA HIS A 106 3.61 -8.85 -18.21
C HIS A 106 2.86 -7.60 -18.68
N HIS A 107 2.67 -6.61 -17.81
CA HIS A 107 1.87 -5.44 -18.16
C HIS A 107 2.80 -4.24 -18.04
N ARG A 108 3.29 -3.78 -19.19
CA ARG A 108 4.25 -2.69 -19.28
C ARG A 108 3.58 -1.36 -19.51
N SER A 109 2.30 -1.39 -19.87
CA SER A 109 1.48 -0.22 -20.17
C SER A 109 0.19 -0.21 -19.35
N ILE A 110 -0.28 0.98 -19.01
CA ILE A 110 -1.57 1.18 -18.32
C ILE A 110 -2.72 0.62 -19.16
N TYR A 111 -2.65 0.73 -20.48
CA TYR A 111 -3.66 0.20 -21.40
C TYR A 111 -3.75 -1.34 -21.34
N GLU A 112 -2.60 -2.03 -21.22
CA GLU A 112 -2.56 -3.48 -21.06
C GLU A 112 -3.12 -3.93 -19.71
N GLU A 113 -2.81 -3.19 -18.63
CA GLU A 113 -3.33 -3.45 -17.29
C GLU A 113 -4.86 -3.24 -17.24
N VAL A 114 -5.38 -2.24 -17.94
CA VAL A 114 -6.82 -1.98 -18.09
C VAL A 114 -7.52 -3.14 -18.76
N ASP A 115 -7.01 -3.61 -19.89
CA ASP A 115 -7.58 -4.74 -20.60
C ASP A 115 -7.52 -6.02 -19.77
N ALA A 116 -6.39 -6.25 -19.08
CA ALA A 116 -6.26 -7.37 -18.15
C ALA A 116 -7.30 -7.30 -17.02
N ASN A 117 -7.57 -6.11 -16.46
CA ASN A 117 -8.58 -5.93 -15.41
C ASN A 117 -10.00 -6.14 -15.92
N LYS A 118 -10.31 -5.70 -17.16
CA LYS A 118 -11.59 -5.98 -17.83
C LYS A 118 -11.80 -7.47 -18.11
N ARG A 119 -10.76 -8.19 -18.54
CA ARG A 119 -10.80 -9.64 -18.78
C ARG A 119 -11.01 -10.43 -17.50
N ARG A 120 -10.31 -10.05 -16.42
CA ARG A 120 -10.44 -10.69 -15.10
C ARG A 120 -11.72 -10.32 -14.35
N LYS A 121 -12.55 -9.43 -14.90
CA LYS A 121 -13.79 -8.90 -14.29
C LYS A 121 -13.56 -8.42 -12.85
N ARG A 122 -12.38 -7.84 -12.57
CA ARG A 122 -12.01 -7.40 -11.21
C ARG A 122 -12.83 -6.19 -10.75
N TYR A 123 -13.20 -5.32 -11.69
CA TYR A 123 -14.02 -4.14 -11.43
C TYR A 123 -15.07 -3.97 -12.53
N ALA A 124 -16.10 -3.16 -12.26
CA ALA A 124 -17.13 -2.83 -13.25
C ALA A 124 -16.49 -2.16 -14.47
N ARG A 125 -16.82 -2.66 -15.68
CA ARG A 125 -16.21 -2.20 -16.93
C ARG A 125 -16.42 -0.71 -17.16
N SER A 126 -17.63 -0.21 -16.89
CA SER A 126 -17.97 1.21 -17.03
C SER A 126 -17.10 2.12 -16.18
N LEU A 127 -16.76 1.72 -14.95
CA LEU A 127 -15.88 2.50 -14.08
C LEU A 127 -14.43 2.51 -14.60
N ILE A 128 -13.96 1.39 -15.14
CA ILE A 128 -12.62 1.32 -15.75
C ILE A 128 -12.56 2.22 -16.98
N ASP A 129 -13.60 2.21 -17.82
CA ASP A 129 -13.69 3.05 -19.01
C ASP A 129 -13.73 4.54 -18.67
N LEU A 130 -14.49 4.91 -17.64
CA LEU A 130 -14.52 6.28 -17.13
C LEU A 130 -13.15 6.73 -16.63
N HIS A 131 -12.47 5.91 -15.84
CA HIS A 131 -11.12 6.22 -15.37
C HIS A 131 -10.12 6.39 -16.52
N MET A 132 -10.21 5.56 -17.55
CA MET A 132 -9.34 5.70 -18.72
C MET A 132 -9.65 6.95 -19.52
N LYS A 133 -10.92 7.36 -19.58
CA LYS A 133 -11.32 8.61 -20.21
C LYS A 133 -10.74 9.81 -19.47
N ILE A 134 -10.85 9.81 -18.14
CA ILE A 134 -10.24 10.85 -17.28
C ILE A 134 -8.72 10.86 -17.47
N TYR A 135 -8.08 9.69 -17.38
CA TYR A 135 -6.63 9.57 -17.58
C TYR A 135 -6.20 10.13 -18.94
N SER A 136 -6.92 9.80 -20.02
CA SER A 136 -6.61 10.32 -21.36
C SER A 136 -6.83 11.82 -21.53
N HIS A 137 -7.70 12.40 -20.69
CA HIS A 137 -8.04 13.82 -20.76
C HIS A 137 -7.09 14.67 -19.91
N GLU A 138 -6.77 14.21 -18.70
CA GLU A 138 -5.94 14.91 -17.72
C GLU A 138 -4.44 14.72 -17.96
N MET A 139 -4.04 13.61 -18.60
CA MET A 139 -2.64 13.25 -18.78
C MET A 139 -2.33 12.98 -20.26
N GLU A 140 -1.42 13.77 -20.82
CA GLU A 140 -0.87 13.46 -22.13
C GLU A 140 -0.14 12.11 -22.11
N PRO A 141 -0.28 11.28 -23.17
CA PRO A 141 0.40 10.00 -23.29
C PRO A 141 1.89 10.11 -22.98
N TRP A 142 2.40 9.20 -22.16
CA TRP A 142 3.84 9.10 -21.93
C TRP A 142 4.54 8.74 -23.26
N SER A 143 5.56 9.50 -23.63
CA SER A 143 6.37 9.25 -24.81
C SER A 143 7.85 9.18 -24.43
N PRO A 144 8.69 8.42 -25.15
CA PRO A 144 10.13 8.37 -24.90
C PRO A 144 10.83 9.74 -25.01
N LYS A 145 10.17 10.70 -25.67
CA LYS A 145 10.64 12.09 -25.83
C LYS A 145 10.29 12.98 -24.65
N LYS A 146 9.46 12.48 -23.73
CA LYS A 146 9.01 13.20 -22.53
C LYS A 146 10.11 13.02 -21.47
N ASN A 147 11.06 13.95 -21.45
CA ASN A 147 12.06 14.01 -20.40
C ASN A 147 11.35 14.25 -19.06
N THR A 148 11.68 13.46 -18.05
CA THR A 148 11.39 13.82 -16.66
C THR A 148 12.29 14.99 -16.29
N ASP A 149 11.71 16.12 -15.91
CA ASP A 149 12.45 17.18 -15.20
C ASP A 149 12.90 16.62 -13.85
N SER A 150 14.04 15.93 -13.85
CA SER A 150 14.79 15.66 -12.63
C SER A 150 15.33 17.02 -12.18
N GLY A 151 14.54 17.71 -11.35
CA GLY A 151 14.90 18.98 -10.74
C GLY A 151 16.31 18.93 -10.15
N LYS A 152 17.03 20.03 -10.34
CA LYS A 152 18.36 20.30 -9.77
C LYS A 152 18.36 20.22 -8.24
#